data_AF-A0A1J4JPA9-F1
#
_entry.id   AF-A0A1J4JPA9-F1
#
_cell.length_a   1.000
_cell.length_b   1.000
_cell.length_c   1.000
_cell.angle_alpha   90.00
_cell.angle_beta   90.00
_cell.angle_gamma   90.00
#
_symmetry.space_group_name_H-M   'P 1'
#
loop_
_entity.id
_entity.type
_entity.pdbx_description
1 polymer ?
#
loop_
_entity_poly.entity_id
_entity_poly.type
_entity_poly.pdbx_seq_one_letter_code
_entity_poly.pdbx_strand_id
1 'polypeptide(L)'
;MKCPIKFTSLNPPDWHILVNEKYCSCYKKTAIKVSPVIAKFAKENPNSFFSFSLDNWKYLQDHTNDIKIISSILNDDVTINDNNWKTIKIVSKKLEIQDLYEKVKEFKMNYADCALERFENNPQLKKMLSLQTLLKNLTEENLETSIQTFNEYLHYYSSKELAHIVYCSCISYLPQIDLIIKLLLSFQNILYLVIEKLRKPSKFIINHENKNNHLKNFIIYRIYKNNPLILTNFLENCDQNSIDNDYKEIEQLEFLREIIMKDDIEAFQYLKSTMMLPFSNQMGLFQQPIGSVHLSAMFGSFKIFKYLFLNNSAMQSDIVPFAFIGGNIDIVRLCEQKKLIEKHNNVKLLLKISIIFHHQPLFEWIYNGSIIKSSKIKKDALLKSFVKFSIKYCNMEVLLFLRTQMIRLSSFLPYAVCYDLCSIAKGMLSYPRLNPNICWKPKLTAIHYSILNQNFELFLLLLNNKKINLSVLFPNLTYGDMNLFHFACLNDKTGVFLKFMIKNDKFDHKMIYSKTTFTRFFEYPPIYEMCGYAIAFCSKNFIALEILYPIFKNAPKDLLVIDKFGYYLRHSDRRHTIKSFFQEMYPKTNCEGLRKYII
;
A
#
# COMPACT_ATOMS: atom_id res chain seq x y z
N MET A 1 8.22 19.38 21.52
CA MET A 1 8.36 20.64 22.27
C MET A 1 7.37 20.60 23.42
N LYS A 2 7.86 20.62 24.67
CA LYS A 2 7.02 21.06 25.80
C LYS A 2 7.02 22.58 25.71
N CYS A 3 5.85 23.20 25.72
CA CYS A 3 5.72 24.65 25.84
C CYS A 3 5.51 24.92 27.33
N PRO A 4 6.53 25.38 28.09
CA PRO A 4 6.33 25.62 29.51
C PRO A 4 5.70 27.00 29.66
N ILE A 5 4.38 27.05 29.81
CA ILE A 5 3.68 28.18 30.40
C ILE A 5 3.15 27.67 31.75
N LYS A 6 4.05 27.51 32.71
CA LYS A 6 3.73 26.91 34.01
C LYS A 6 2.77 27.82 34.79
N PHE A 7 1.59 27.30 35.10
CA PHE A 7 0.66 27.88 36.09
C PHE A 7 0.35 26.83 37.15
N THR A 8 1.24 26.67 38.14
CA THR A 8 0.96 25.73 39.24
C THR A 8 0.07 26.42 40.27
N SER A 9 -1.21 26.04 40.32
CA SER A 9 -2.14 26.42 41.39
C SER A 9 -2.70 25.14 42.02
N LEU A 10 -2.57 25.02 43.35
CA LEU A 10 -3.03 23.87 44.15
C LEU A 10 -4.55 23.88 44.43
N ASN A 11 -5.27 24.90 43.97
CA ASN A 11 -6.70 25.05 44.23
C ASN A 11 -7.53 24.26 43.21
N PRO A 12 -8.77 23.84 43.50
CA PRO A 12 -9.67 23.28 42.48
C PRO A 12 -10.07 24.36 41.45
N PRO A 13 -10.41 23.97 40.20
CA PRO A 13 -10.87 24.92 39.18
C PRO A 13 -12.12 25.67 39.67
N ASP A 14 -12.10 26.99 39.59
CA ASP A 14 -13.12 27.90 40.14
C ASP A 14 -14.13 28.40 39.10
N TRP A 15 -14.04 27.92 37.86
CA TRP A 15 -14.88 28.38 36.78
C TRP A 15 -15.17 27.29 35.75
N HIS A 16 -16.34 27.39 35.10
CA HIS A 16 -16.73 26.50 34.03
C HIS A 16 -16.99 27.29 32.75
N ILE A 17 -16.44 26.80 31.65
CA ILE A 17 -16.67 27.33 30.32
C ILE A 17 -17.48 26.31 29.53
N LEU A 18 -18.49 26.76 28.80
CA LEU A 18 -19.28 25.90 27.94
C LEU A 18 -18.69 25.92 26.51
N VAL A 19 -18.17 24.80 26.05
CA VAL A 19 -17.67 24.63 24.69
C VAL A 19 -18.54 23.63 23.96
N ASN A 20 -19.32 24.10 22.99
CA ASN A 20 -20.31 23.29 22.27
C ASN A 20 -21.16 22.44 23.23
N GLU A 21 -21.80 23.10 24.20
CA GLU A 21 -22.69 22.50 25.21
C GLU A 21 -22.02 21.55 26.21
N LYS A 22 -20.68 21.44 26.18
CA LYS A 22 -19.94 20.63 27.14
C LYS A 22 -19.13 21.50 28.09
N TYR A 23 -19.21 21.17 29.37
CA TYR A 23 -18.49 21.91 30.42
C TYR A 23 -16.99 21.59 30.40
N CYS A 24 -16.20 22.65 30.48
CA CYS A 24 -14.77 22.62 30.62
C CYS A 24 -14.40 23.39 31.90
N SER A 25 -13.93 22.68 32.92
CA SER A 25 -13.48 23.30 34.17
C SER A 25 -12.16 24.02 33.96
N CYS A 26 -12.05 25.26 34.44
CA CYS A 26 -10.80 26.01 34.43
C CYS A 26 -10.64 27.03 35.56
N TYR A 27 -9.43 27.56 35.72
CA TYR A 27 -9.15 28.68 36.61
C TYR A 27 -9.49 30.01 35.92
N LYS A 28 -10.47 30.75 36.45
CA LYS A 28 -10.92 32.03 35.89
C LYS A 28 -9.77 33.00 35.66
N LYS A 29 -8.88 33.12 36.65
CA LYS A 29 -7.72 34.01 36.60
C LYS A 29 -6.76 33.66 35.46
N THR A 30 -6.49 32.37 35.25
CA THR A 30 -5.62 31.89 34.18
C THR A 30 -6.28 32.06 32.82
N ALA A 31 -7.56 31.71 32.70
CA ALA A 31 -8.32 31.85 31.46
C ALA A 31 -8.41 33.32 30.99
N ILE A 32 -8.68 34.26 31.91
CA ILE A 32 -8.67 35.71 31.64
C ILE A 32 -7.26 36.17 31.24
N LYS A 33 -6.21 35.67 31.92
CA LYS A 33 -4.82 36.06 31.60
C LYS A 33 -4.39 35.60 30.21
N VAL A 34 -4.79 34.39 29.80
CA VAL A 34 -4.31 33.74 28.57
C VAL A 34 -5.12 34.14 27.34
N SER A 35 -6.41 34.44 27.48
CA SER A 35 -7.31 34.74 26.36
C SER A 35 -7.91 36.15 26.46
N PRO A 36 -7.60 37.06 25.50
CA PRO A 36 -8.23 38.38 25.42
C PRO A 36 -9.76 38.32 25.29
N VAL A 37 -10.27 37.33 24.55
CA VAL A 37 -11.71 37.11 24.36
C VAL A 37 -12.39 36.80 25.69
N ILE A 38 -11.80 35.89 26.47
CA ILE A 38 -12.31 35.53 27.80
C ILE A 38 -12.21 36.73 28.75
N ALA A 39 -11.10 37.48 28.71
CA ALA A 39 -10.91 38.67 29.53
C ALA A 39 -11.98 39.74 29.28
N LYS A 40 -12.25 40.03 27.99
CA LYS A 40 -13.30 40.97 27.59
C LYS A 40 -14.66 40.51 28.09
N PHE A 41 -15.01 39.24 27.87
CA PHE A 41 -16.28 38.69 28.33
C PHE A 41 -16.43 38.77 29.86
N ALA A 42 -15.40 38.37 30.61
CA ALA A 42 -15.44 38.35 32.07
C ALA A 42 -15.57 39.77 32.67
N LYS A 43 -15.03 40.79 31.98
CA LYS A 43 -15.21 42.20 32.36
C LYS A 43 -16.65 42.67 32.16
N GLU A 44 -17.27 42.30 31.05
CA GLU A 44 -18.66 42.64 30.73
C GLU A 44 -19.67 41.83 31.54
N ASN A 45 -19.29 40.61 31.96
CA ASN A 45 -20.19 39.64 32.59
C ASN A 45 -19.53 38.92 33.78
N PRO A 46 -19.28 39.60 34.92
CA PRO A 46 -18.47 39.06 36.01
C PRO A 46 -19.04 37.80 36.67
N ASN A 47 -20.37 37.61 36.62
CA ASN A 47 -21.07 36.48 37.26
C ASN A 47 -21.57 35.42 36.26
N SER A 48 -21.36 35.62 34.95
CA SER A 48 -21.87 34.69 33.92
C SER A 48 -20.84 33.64 33.53
N PHE A 49 -21.33 32.50 33.03
CA PHE A 49 -20.49 31.49 32.40
C PHE A 49 -20.06 31.96 31.00
N PHE A 50 -18.77 31.84 30.69
CA PHE A 50 -18.31 32.03 29.31
C PHE A 50 -18.77 30.84 28.47
N SER A 51 -19.38 31.11 27.33
CA SER A 51 -19.72 30.09 26.36
C SER A 51 -19.20 30.49 24.99
N PHE A 52 -18.66 29.53 24.25
CA PHE A 52 -18.32 29.76 22.86
C PHE A 52 -18.56 28.50 22.03
N SER A 53 -18.95 28.73 20.79
CA SER A 53 -19.10 27.68 19.79
C SER A 53 -17.85 27.58 18.94
N LEU A 54 -17.35 26.36 18.75
CA LEU A 54 -16.33 26.04 17.78
C LEU A 54 -16.99 25.56 16.49
N ASP A 55 -17.00 26.44 15.50
CA ASP A 55 -17.43 26.14 14.13
C ASP A 55 -16.59 24.95 13.59
N ASN A 56 -17.25 23.98 12.93
CA ASN A 56 -16.63 22.76 12.38
C ASN A 56 -16.14 21.71 13.41
N TRP A 57 -16.74 21.65 14.60
CA TRP A 57 -16.49 20.59 15.60
C TRP A 57 -16.65 19.15 15.09
N LYS A 58 -17.31 18.93 13.95
CA LYS A 58 -17.48 17.61 13.30
C LYS A 58 -16.16 16.90 12.96
N TYR A 59 -15.02 17.59 12.95
CA TYR A 59 -13.71 16.99 12.64
C TYR A 59 -12.94 16.47 13.86
N LEU A 60 -13.46 16.69 15.06
CA LEU A 60 -12.89 16.25 16.32
C LEU A 60 -13.36 14.83 16.63
N GLN A 61 -12.45 13.87 16.53
CA GLN A 61 -12.77 12.43 16.58
C GLN A 61 -13.07 11.91 18.00
N ASP A 62 -12.69 12.67 19.03
CA ASP A 62 -12.87 12.28 20.43
C ASP A 62 -13.16 13.51 21.30
N HIS A 63 -14.45 13.83 21.41
CA HIS A 63 -14.95 14.99 22.16
C HIS A 63 -14.44 15.04 23.60
N THR A 64 -14.19 13.89 24.22
CA THR A 64 -13.75 13.81 25.62
C THR A 64 -12.27 14.22 25.74
N ASN A 65 -11.43 13.79 24.80
CA ASN A 65 -10.04 14.21 24.74
C ASN A 65 -9.88 15.68 24.36
N ASP A 66 -10.70 16.19 23.44
CA ASP A 66 -10.65 17.61 23.04
C ASP A 66 -11.04 18.57 24.17
N ILE A 67 -12.02 18.21 25.00
CA ILE A 67 -12.36 18.98 26.21
C ILE A 67 -11.22 18.96 27.21
N LYS A 68 -10.58 17.80 27.43
CA LYS A 68 -9.39 17.72 28.29
C LYS A 68 -8.28 18.62 27.78
N ILE A 69 -8.06 18.68 26.46
CA ILE A 69 -7.07 19.57 25.84
C ILE A 69 -7.42 21.03 26.09
N ILE A 70 -8.69 21.43 25.91
CA ILE A 70 -9.15 22.81 26.17
C ILE A 70 -8.97 23.17 27.65
N SER A 71 -9.35 22.26 28.55
CA SER A 71 -9.14 22.42 29.99
C SER A 71 -7.66 22.59 30.30
N SER A 72 -6.79 21.76 29.72
CA SER A 72 -5.34 21.92 29.86
C SER A 72 -4.84 23.27 29.33
N ILE A 73 -5.31 23.76 28.17
CA ILE A 73 -4.92 25.08 27.64
C ILE A 73 -5.23 26.22 28.62
N LEU A 74 -6.35 26.11 29.33
CA LEU A 74 -6.85 27.15 30.22
C LEU A 74 -6.35 27.02 31.66
N ASN A 75 -5.80 25.86 32.02
CA ASN A 75 -5.37 25.53 33.39
C ASN A 75 -3.87 25.38 33.55
N ASP A 76 -3.19 24.82 32.55
CA ASP A 76 -1.88 24.17 32.72
C ASP A 76 -1.02 24.18 31.45
N ASP A 77 0.13 23.50 31.50
CA ASP A 77 1.01 23.27 30.35
C ASP A 77 0.36 22.35 29.31
N VAL A 78 0.06 22.87 28.13
CA VAL A 78 -0.34 22.05 26.98
C VAL A 78 0.87 21.56 26.20
N THR A 79 1.02 20.24 26.05
CA THR A 79 2.04 19.67 25.14
C THR A 79 1.45 19.51 23.74
N ILE A 80 1.97 20.25 22.76
CA ILE A 80 1.55 20.14 21.36
C ILE A 80 2.07 18.81 20.77
N ASN A 81 1.17 18.01 20.22
CA ASN A 81 1.42 16.72 19.61
C ASN A 81 0.51 16.47 18.38
N ASP A 82 0.71 15.36 17.68
CA ASP A 82 0.00 15.04 16.42
C ASP A 82 -1.52 14.88 16.58
N ASN A 83 -1.96 14.54 17.79
CA ASN A 83 -3.35 14.26 18.10
C ASN A 83 -4.11 15.53 18.46
N ASN A 84 -3.44 16.51 19.07
CA ASN A 84 -4.10 17.71 19.61
C ASN A 84 -3.81 19.02 18.86
N TRP A 85 -2.76 19.12 18.03
CA TRP A 85 -2.36 20.41 17.46
C TRP A 85 -3.47 21.09 16.63
N LYS A 86 -4.34 20.33 15.95
CA LYS A 86 -5.47 20.91 15.20
C LYS A 86 -6.47 21.58 16.13
N THR A 87 -6.85 20.88 17.20
CA THR A 87 -7.73 21.38 18.25
C THR A 87 -7.11 22.62 18.89
N ILE A 88 -5.84 22.54 19.31
CA ILE A 88 -5.11 23.66 19.89
C ILE A 88 -5.09 24.85 18.92
N LYS A 89 -4.82 24.65 17.62
CA LYS A 89 -4.81 25.72 16.62
C LYS A 89 -6.16 26.44 16.50
N ILE A 90 -7.25 25.68 16.49
CA ILE A 90 -8.61 26.24 16.35
C ILE A 90 -8.97 27.01 17.62
N VAL A 91 -8.75 26.41 18.79
CA VAL A 91 -9.03 26.99 20.09
C VAL A 91 -8.20 28.25 20.31
N SER A 92 -6.89 28.18 20.08
CA SER A 92 -6.00 29.33 20.25
C SER A 92 -6.33 30.47 19.30
N LYS A 93 -6.77 30.18 18.06
CA LYS A 93 -7.26 31.20 17.14
C LYS A 93 -8.58 31.82 17.60
N LYS A 94 -9.55 31.01 18.03
CA LYS A 94 -10.89 31.48 18.44
C LYS A 94 -10.85 32.27 19.75
N LEU A 95 -9.97 31.88 20.66
CA LEU A 95 -9.75 32.53 21.95
C LEU A 95 -8.67 33.63 21.89
N GLU A 96 -8.13 33.92 20.71
CA GLU A 96 -7.08 34.92 20.48
C GLU A 96 -5.83 34.73 21.36
N ILE A 97 -5.46 33.47 21.64
CA ILE A 97 -4.25 33.10 22.38
C ILE A 97 -3.08 33.07 21.37
N GLN A 98 -2.58 34.26 21.02
CA GLN A 98 -1.65 34.45 19.90
C GLN A 98 -0.34 33.65 20.06
N ASP A 99 0.28 33.64 21.25
CA ASP A 99 1.52 32.89 21.51
C ASP A 99 1.36 31.39 21.27
N LEU A 100 0.23 30.81 21.71
CA LEU A 100 -0.07 29.40 21.53
C LEU A 100 -0.35 29.10 20.05
N TYR A 101 -1.05 29.99 19.35
CA TYR A 101 -1.33 29.86 17.93
C TYR A 101 -0.05 29.85 17.09
N GLU A 102 0.90 30.76 17.36
CA GLU A 102 2.19 30.80 16.67
C GLU A 102 3.05 29.58 17.02
N LYS A 103 3.09 29.13 18.28
CA LYS A 103 3.78 27.89 18.66
C LYS A 103 3.20 26.65 17.98
N VAL A 104 1.89 26.60 17.74
CA VAL A 104 1.27 25.51 16.97
C VAL A 104 1.61 25.59 15.49
N LYS A 105 1.71 26.78 14.91
CA LYS A 105 2.21 26.96 13.54
C LYS A 105 3.67 26.53 13.42
N GLU A 106 4.52 26.97 14.34
CA GLU A 106 5.94 26.60 14.41
C GLU A 106 6.09 25.09 14.58
N PHE A 107 5.35 24.50 15.53
CA PHE A 107 5.28 23.05 15.69
C PHE A 107 4.88 22.37 14.38
N LYS A 108 3.91 22.90 13.64
CA LYS A 108 3.47 22.32 12.37
C LYS A 108 4.57 22.41 11.29
N MET A 109 5.28 23.53 11.19
CA MET A 109 6.38 23.72 10.24
C MET A 109 7.54 22.80 10.61
N ASN A 110 8.10 22.95 11.82
CA ASN A 110 9.20 22.12 12.31
C ASN A 110 8.89 20.62 12.28
N TYR A 111 7.65 20.23 12.59
CA TYR A 111 7.24 18.82 12.52
C TYR A 111 7.15 18.31 11.09
N ALA A 112 6.55 19.08 10.19
CA ALA A 112 6.46 18.69 8.80
C ALA A 112 7.86 18.57 8.20
N ASP A 113 8.73 19.55 8.48
CA ASP A 113 10.08 19.64 7.94
C ASP A 113 10.96 18.52 8.51
N CYS A 114 11.04 18.33 9.84
CA CYS A 114 11.84 17.23 10.41
C CYS A 114 11.35 15.84 9.99
N ALA A 115 10.04 15.67 9.80
CA ALA A 115 9.47 14.39 9.38
C ALA A 115 9.66 14.12 7.88
N LEU A 116 9.61 15.18 7.07
CA LEU A 116 9.91 15.16 5.65
C LEU A 116 11.38 14.84 5.46
N GLU A 117 12.26 15.61 6.11
CA GLU A 117 13.71 15.46 6.05
C GLU A 117 14.15 14.05 6.42
N ARG A 118 13.62 13.46 7.50
CA ARG A 118 13.95 12.06 7.87
C ARG A 118 13.47 11.03 6.85
N PHE A 119 12.34 11.28 6.21
CA PHE A 119 11.80 10.39 5.19
C PHE A 119 12.60 10.52 3.89
N GLU A 120 12.84 11.74 3.42
CA GLU A 120 13.65 12.06 2.24
C GLU A 120 15.11 11.64 2.39
N ASN A 121 15.68 11.81 3.59
CA ASN A 121 17.03 11.38 3.91
C ASN A 121 17.13 9.90 4.28
N ASN A 122 16.05 9.13 4.18
CA ASN A 122 16.13 7.70 4.35
C ASN A 122 17.01 7.10 3.23
N PRO A 123 18.13 6.42 3.57
CA PRO A 123 19.07 5.92 2.57
C PRO A 123 18.45 4.87 1.64
N GLN A 124 17.48 4.10 2.12
CA GLN A 124 16.79 3.11 1.28
C GLN A 124 15.84 3.78 0.28
N LEU A 125 15.15 4.86 0.68
CA LEU A 125 14.30 5.60 -0.24
C LEU A 125 15.11 6.35 -1.30
N LYS A 126 16.27 6.92 -0.93
CA LYS A 126 17.21 7.52 -1.88
C LYS A 126 17.69 6.50 -2.90
N LYS A 127 18.13 5.32 -2.45
CA LYS A 127 18.54 4.22 -3.33
C LYS A 127 17.41 3.77 -4.27
N MET A 128 16.17 3.76 -3.79
CA MET A 128 15.03 3.36 -4.63
C MET A 128 14.73 4.41 -5.69
N LEU A 129 14.85 5.70 -5.36
CA LEU A 129 14.77 6.79 -6.32
C LEU A 129 15.90 6.67 -7.36
N SER A 130 17.14 6.41 -6.93
CA SER A 130 18.27 6.16 -7.83
C SER A 130 18.04 4.96 -8.76
N LEU A 131 17.46 3.87 -8.26
CA LEU A 131 17.07 2.73 -9.09
C LEU A 131 15.98 3.10 -10.12
N GLN A 132 15.01 3.95 -9.77
CA GLN A 132 14.00 4.43 -10.71
C GLN A 132 14.61 5.33 -11.78
N THR A 133 15.53 6.21 -11.39
CA THR A 133 16.30 7.03 -12.34
C THR A 133 17.11 6.16 -13.29
N LEU A 134 17.76 5.11 -12.78
CA LEU A 134 18.48 4.13 -13.59
C LEU A 134 17.55 3.51 -14.65
N LEU A 135 16.42 2.95 -14.23
CA LEU A 135 15.46 2.28 -15.12
C LEU A 135 14.80 3.23 -16.12
N LYS A 136 14.54 4.48 -15.73
CA LYS A 136 13.98 5.53 -16.60
C LYS A 136 14.95 5.96 -17.70
N ASN A 137 16.23 6.00 -17.38
CA ASN A 137 17.28 6.54 -18.24
C ASN A 137 18.09 5.45 -18.96
N LEU A 138 17.56 4.22 -19.04
CA LEU A 138 18.21 3.15 -19.81
C LEU A 138 18.33 3.56 -21.28
N THR A 139 19.51 3.33 -21.84
CA THR A 139 19.83 3.44 -23.26
C THR A 139 20.63 2.19 -23.67
N GLU A 140 20.78 1.94 -24.97
CA GLU A 140 21.65 0.84 -25.43
C GLU A 140 23.11 1.07 -24.97
N GLU A 141 23.57 2.33 -24.96
CA GLU A 141 24.94 2.70 -24.57
C GLU A 141 25.25 2.46 -23.09
N ASN A 142 24.27 2.63 -22.21
CA ASN A 142 24.46 2.48 -20.75
C ASN A 142 23.93 1.15 -20.20
N LEU A 143 23.47 0.23 -21.06
CA LEU A 143 22.83 -1.00 -20.62
C LEU A 143 23.77 -1.85 -19.76
N GLU A 144 25.02 -2.02 -20.18
CA GLU A 144 26.00 -2.86 -19.48
C GLU A 144 26.36 -2.30 -18.09
N THR A 145 26.64 -1.00 -18.02
CA THR A 145 26.91 -0.32 -16.74
C THR A 145 25.67 -0.31 -15.84
N SER A 146 24.47 -0.25 -16.43
CA SER A 146 23.21 -0.35 -15.70
C SER A 146 22.96 -1.76 -15.16
N ILE A 147 23.36 -2.81 -15.87
CA ILE A 147 23.30 -4.20 -15.38
C ILE A 147 24.22 -4.36 -14.17
N GLN A 148 25.46 -3.85 -14.23
CA GLN A 148 26.39 -3.88 -13.09
C GLN A 148 25.82 -3.12 -11.89
N THR A 149 25.31 -1.90 -12.11
CA THR A 149 24.66 -1.10 -11.05
C THR A 149 23.42 -1.80 -10.48
N PHE A 150 22.63 -2.47 -11.33
CA PHE A 150 21.45 -3.23 -10.90
C PHE A 150 21.83 -4.43 -10.02
N ASN A 151 22.93 -5.09 -10.32
CA ASN A 151 23.45 -6.19 -9.52
C ASN A 151 23.78 -5.74 -8.08
N GLU A 152 24.31 -4.52 -7.90
CA GLU A 152 24.55 -3.96 -6.55
C GLU A 152 23.24 -3.81 -5.75
N TYR A 153 22.13 -3.49 -6.44
CA TYR A 153 20.83 -3.36 -5.80
C TYR A 153 20.25 -4.69 -5.29
N LEU A 154 20.70 -5.84 -5.79
CA LEU A 154 20.34 -7.16 -5.23
C LEU A 154 20.80 -7.33 -3.78
N HIS A 155 21.83 -6.60 -3.34
CA HIS A 155 22.28 -6.61 -1.95
C HIS A 155 21.43 -5.74 -1.02
N TYR A 156 20.68 -4.78 -1.57
CA TYR A 156 19.90 -3.82 -0.78
C TYR A 156 18.42 -4.18 -0.69
N TYR A 157 17.91 -4.96 -1.64
CA TYR A 157 16.50 -5.25 -1.78
C TYR A 157 16.26 -6.75 -1.92
N SER A 158 15.11 -7.20 -1.41
CA SER A 158 14.65 -8.56 -1.70
C SER A 158 14.33 -8.71 -3.19
N SER A 159 14.48 -9.92 -3.72
CA SER A 159 14.13 -10.23 -5.12
C SER A 159 12.66 -9.90 -5.43
N LYS A 160 11.75 -10.07 -4.47
CA LYS A 160 10.32 -9.72 -4.61
C LYS A 160 10.09 -8.22 -4.73
N GLU A 161 10.82 -7.41 -3.94
CA GLU A 161 10.76 -5.95 -4.00
C GLU A 161 11.31 -5.44 -5.32
N LEU A 162 12.48 -5.92 -5.76
CA LEU A 162 13.06 -5.58 -7.06
C LEU A 162 12.16 -5.98 -8.23
N ALA A 163 11.65 -7.21 -8.22
CA ALA A 163 10.71 -7.65 -9.23
C ALA A 163 9.45 -6.77 -9.27
N HIS A 164 9.00 -6.26 -8.12
CA HIS A 164 7.88 -5.33 -8.10
C HIS A 164 8.24 -3.97 -8.71
N ILE A 165 9.39 -3.40 -8.35
CA ILE A 165 9.88 -2.13 -8.90
C ILE A 165 10.05 -2.23 -10.41
N VAL A 166 10.73 -3.28 -10.91
CA VAL A 166 10.94 -3.47 -12.34
C VAL A 166 9.63 -3.72 -13.08
N TYR A 167 8.71 -4.52 -12.52
CA TYR A 167 7.37 -4.68 -13.08
C TYR A 167 6.65 -3.33 -13.23
N CYS A 168 6.74 -2.46 -12.23
CA CYS A 168 6.18 -1.12 -12.31
C CYS A 168 6.88 -0.30 -13.40
N SER A 169 8.21 -0.35 -13.50
CA SER A 169 8.98 0.33 -14.55
C SER A 169 8.63 -0.14 -15.96
N CYS A 170 8.36 -1.43 -16.19
CA CYS A 170 7.87 -1.93 -17.49
C CYS A 170 6.54 -1.28 -17.90
N ILE A 171 5.70 -0.93 -16.92
CA ILE A 171 4.44 -0.22 -17.15
C ILE A 171 4.70 1.28 -17.33
N SER A 172 5.52 1.87 -16.46
CA SER A 172 5.73 3.32 -16.40
C SER A 172 6.54 3.87 -17.57
N TYR A 173 7.47 3.07 -18.10
CA TYR A 173 8.48 3.47 -19.08
C TYR A 173 8.34 2.65 -20.37
N LEU A 174 7.15 2.70 -20.98
CA LEU A 174 6.82 1.92 -22.18
C LEU A 174 7.83 2.07 -23.33
N PRO A 175 8.37 3.27 -23.65
CA PRO A 175 9.38 3.41 -24.70
C PRO A 175 10.69 2.67 -24.38
N GLN A 176 11.02 2.47 -23.10
CA GLN A 176 12.23 1.79 -22.64
C GLN A 176 12.02 0.28 -22.39
N ILE A 177 10.83 -0.27 -22.71
CA ILE A 177 10.47 -1.62 -22.29
C ILE A 177 11.47 -2.70 -22.76
N ASP A 178 12.02 -2.58 -23.98
CA ASP A 178 12.99 -3.56 -24.48
C ASP A 178 14.29 -3.54 -23.70
N LEU A 179 14.78 -2.36 -23.35
CA LEU A 179 15.99 -2.19 -22.57
C LEU A 179 15.79 -2.75 -21.16
N ILE A 180 14.62 -2.51 -20.56
CA ILE A 180 14.26 -3.10 -19.27
C ILE A 180 14.20 -4.63 -19.36
N ILE A 181 13.67 -5.18 -20.46
CA ILE A 181 13.62 -6.63 -20.69
C ILE A 181 15.03 -7.20 -20.87
N LYS A 182 15.89 -6.57 -21.68
CA LYS A 182 17.30 -6.96 -21.85
C LYS A 182 18.03 -6.96 -20.50
N LEU A 183 17.81 -5.94 -19.67
CA LEU A 183 18.33 -5.90 -18.30
C LEU A 183 17.79 -7.10 -17.48
N LEU A 184 16.49 -7.37 -17.52
CA LEU A 184 15.88 -8.50 -16.81
C LEU A 184 16.40 -9.88 -17.24
N LEU A 185 16.76 -10.05 -18.52
CA LEU A 185 17.33 -11.30 -19.03
C LEU A 185 18.66 -11.64 -18.34
N SER A 186 19.37 -10.63 -17.81
CA SER A 186 20.59 -10.83 -17.00
C SER A 186 20.29 -11.32 -15.58
N PHE A 187 19.02 -11.30 -15.14
CA PHE A 187 18.60 -11.64 -13.78
C PHE A 187 17.38 -12.59 -13.78
N GLN A 188 17.60 -13.85 -14.17
CA GLN A 188 16.53 -14.87 -14.35
C GLN A 188 15.55 -14.98 -13.17
N ASN A 189 16.05 -14.95 -11.93
CA ASN A 189 15.20 -15.00 -10.73
C ASN A 189 14.23 -13.81 -10.62
N ILE A 190 14.68 -12.60 -11.00
CA ILE A 190 13.84 -11.40 -10.99
C ILE A 190 12.83 -11.47 -12.13
N LEU A 191 13.27 -11.89 -13.32
CA LEU A 191 12.40 -12.08 -14.47
C LEU A 191 11.26 -13.06 -14.18
N TYR A 192 11.55 -14.20 -13.55
CA TYR A 192 10.54 -15.16 -13.10
C TYR A 192 9.45 -14.49 -12.25
N LEU A 193 9.87 -13.70 -11.26
CA LEU A 193 8.95 -13.01 -10.34
C LEU A 193 8.15 -11.90 -11.04
N VAL A 194 8.73 -11.22 -12.04
CA VAL A 194 8.02 -10.25 -12.88
C VAL A 194 6.94 -10.94 -13.71
N ILE A 195 7.25 -12.08 -14.34
CA ILE A 195 6.29 -12.88 -15.10
C ILE A 195 5.16 -13.38 -14.19
N GLU A 196 5.47 -13.87 -12.99
CA GLU A 196 4.47 -14.30 -12.01
C GLU A 196 3.51 -13.15 -11.63
N LYS A 197 4.02 -11.92 -11.48
CA LYS A 197 3.20 -10.72 -11.22
C LYS A 197 2.33 -10.34 -12.42
N LEU A 198 2.83 -10.49 -13.64
CA LEU A 198 2.07 -10.24 -14.87
C LEU A 198 0.88 -11.20 -14.98
N ARG A 199 1.09 -12.49 -14.68
CA ARG A 199 0.07 -13.55 -14.74
C ARG A 199 -1.05 -13.38 -13.72
N LYS A 200 -0.74 -12.91 -12.50
CA LYS A 200 -1.77 -12.74 -11.46
C LYS A 200 -2.83 -11.74 -11.96
N PRO A 201 -4.12 -12.15 -12.09
CA PRO A 201 -5.17 -11.23 -12.49
C PRO A 201 -5.18 -10.08 -11.49
N SER A 202 -4.97 -8.85 -11.99
CA SER A 202 -4.91 -7.71 -11.10
C SER A 202 -6.34 -7.41 -10.67
N LYS A 203 -6.77 -7.94 -9.52
CA LYS A 203 -8.14 -7.81 -8.97
C LYS A 203 -8.65 -6.36 -8.77
N PHE A 204 -7.88 -5.31 -9.13
CA PHE A 204 -8.07 -3.98 -8.53
C PHE A 204 -7.69 -2.76 -9.39
N ILE A 205 -7.87 -2.81 -10.71
CA ILE A 205 -7.79 -1.59 -11.52
C ILE A 205 -9.06 -1.45 -12.36
N ILE A 206 -10.04 -0.76 -11.74
CA ILE A 206 -11.22 -0.14 -12.37
C ILE A 206 -12.21 -1.19 -12.91
N ASN A 207 -13.50 -0.87 -12.98
CA ASN A 207 -14.53 -1.64 -13.72
C ASN A 207 -14.26 -1.68 -15.25
N HIS A 208 -12.98 -1.64 -15.64
CA HIS A 208 -12.39 -1.83 -16.96
C HIS A 208 -11.35 -2.95 -16.85
N GLU A 209 -11.73 -4.08 -16.25
CA GLU A 209 -10.85 -5.24 -16.03
C GLU A 209 -10.15 -5.69 -17.32
N ASN A 210 -10.77 -5.45 -18.47
CA ASN A 210 -10.23 -5.80 -19.78
C ASN A 210 -9.01 -4.95 -20.21
N LYS A 211 -8.89 -3.67 -19.80
CA LYS A 211 -7.83 -2.78 -20.31
C LYS A 211 -6.43 -3.08 -19.75
N ASN A 212 -6.30 -3.65 -18.54
CA ASN A 212 -4.97 -4.01 -18.00
C ASN A 212 -4.41 -5.29 -18.61
N ASN A 213 -5.27 -6.18 -19.11
CA ASN A 213 -4.82 -7.42 -19.71
C ASN A 213 -3.99 -7.14 -20.96
N HIS A 214 -4.37 -6.16 -21.77
CA HIS A 214 -3.63 -5.83 -22.98
C HIS A 214 -2.22 -5.28 -22.73
N LEU A 215 -2.05 -4.36 -21.76
CA LEU A 215 -0.71 -3.86 -21.45
C LEU A 215 0.18 -4.96 -20.88
N LYS A 216 -0.39 -5.84 -20.03
CA LYS A 216 0.31 -7.01 -19.52
C LYS A 216 0.69 -7.97 -20.63
N ASN A 217 -0.24 -8.29 -21.53
CA ASN A 217 -0.01 -9.15 -22.69
C ASN A 217 1.06 -8.55 -23.60
N PHE A 218 1.07 -7.23 -23.78
CA PHE A 218 2.12 -6.54 -24.50
C PHE A 218 3.49 -6.72 -23.82
N ILE A 219 3.60 -6.56 -22.51
CA ILE A 219 4.86 -6.79 -21.78
C ILE A 219 5.29 -8.26 -21.92
N ILE A 220 4.36 -9.21 -21.77
CA ILE A 220 4.61 -10.66 -21.94
C ILE A 220 5.11 -10.96 -23.35
N TYR A 221 4.46 -10.40 -24.37
CA TYR A 221 4.86 -10.51 -25.77
C TYR A 221 6.29 -10.02 -25.99
N ARG A 222 6.65 -8.86 -25.42
CA ARG A 222 8.03 -8.34 -25.56
C ARG A 222 9.05 -9.22 -24.84
N ILE A 223 8.69 -9.80 -23.70
CA ILE A 223 9.56 -10.78 -23.02
C ILE A 223 9.76 -12.00 -23.93
N TYR A 224 8.69 -12.54 -24.51
CA TYR A 224 8.75 -13.67 -25.45
C TYR A 224 9.62 -13.36 -26.67
N LYS A 225 9.42 -12.21 -27.33
CA LYS A 225 10.18 -11.79 -28.52
C LYS A 225 11.68 -11.71 -28.24
N ASN A 226 12.08 -11.27 -27.04
CA ASN A 226 13.49 -11.17 -26.67
C ASN A 226 14.08 -12.51 -26.20
N ASN A 227 13.28 -13.43 -25.66
CA ASN A 227 13.75 -14.76 -25.26
C ASN A 227 12.60 -15.81 -25.27
N PRO A 228 12.38 -16.51 -26.39
CA PRO A 228 11.29 -17.46 -26.54
C PRO A 228 11.36 -18.65 -25.56
N LEU A 229 12.58 -19.12 -25.26
CA LEU A 229 12.83 -20.29 -24.40
C LEU A 229 12.37 -20.09 -22.96
N ILE A 230 12.41 -18.85 -22.47
CA ILE A 230 11.93 -18.54 -21.13
C ILE A 230 10.43 -18.81 -21.09
N LEU A 231 9.68 -18.24 -22.03
CA LEU A 231 8.23 -18.36 -22.01
C LEU A 231 7.74 -19.77 -22.29
N THR A 232 8.41 -20.59 -23.11
CA THR A 232 7.97 -21.98 -23.35
C THR A 232 7.87 -22.79 -22.05
N ASN A 233 8.81 -22.59 -21.11
CA ASN A 233 8.77 -23.24 -19.79
C ASN A 233 7.69 -22.64 -18.86
N PHE A 234 7.26 -21.40 -19.11
CA PHE A 234 6.22 -20.73 -18.32
C PHE A 234 4.81 -20.93 -18.88
N LEU A 235 4.70 -21.14 -20.20
CA LEU A 235 3.47 -21.22 -20.98
C LEU A 235 2.93 -22.64 -21.13
N GLU A 236 3.55 -23.65 -20.53
CA GLU A 236 3.02 -25.04 -20.52
C GLU A 236 1.57 -25.16 -20.00
N ASN A 237 0.99 -24.07 -19.46
CA ASN A 237 -0.40 -23.97 -19.01
C ASN A 237 -1.25 -22.91 -19.75
N CYS A 238 -0.74 -22.29 -20.81
CA CYS A 238 -1.47 -21.34 -21.65
C CYS A 238 -1.83 -22.00 -22.98
N ASP A 239 -3.00 -21.69 -23.53
CA ASP A 239 -3.39 -22.18 -24.85
C ASP A 239 -2.49 -21.56 -25.93
N GLN A 240 -1.53 -22.37 -26.41
CA GLN A 240 -0.54 -21.97 -27.42
C GLN A 240 -1.19 -21.41 -28.69
N ASN A 241 -2.39 -21.90 -29.06
CA ASN A 241 -3.11 -21.46 -30.25
C ASN A 241 -3.72 -20.06 -30.10
N SER A 242 -4.18 -19.72 -28.89
CA SER A 242 -4.63 -18.35 -28.56
C SER A 242 -3.47 -17.38 -28.65
N ILE A 243 -2.32 -17.80 -28.15
CA ILE A 243 -1.07 -17.07 -28.20
C ILE A 243 -0.74 -16.82 -29.67
N ASP A 244 -0.43 -17.85 -30.47
CA ASP A 244 0.05 -17.73 -31.86
C ASP A 244 -0.84 -16.87 -32.79
N ASN A 245 -2.16 -16.92 -32.63
CA ASN A 245 -3.08 -16.08 -33.40
C ASN A 245 -2.96 -14.59 -33.03
N ASP A 246 -2.81 -14.27 -31.74
CA ASP A 246 -2.54 -12.90 -31.30
C ASP A 246 -1.18 -12.41 -31.85
N TYR A 247 -0.16 -13.28 -32.01
CA TYR A 247 1.18 -12.86 -32.50
C TYR A 247 1.17 -12.34 -33.95
N LYS A 248 0.47 -13.02 -34.86
CA LYS A 248 0.48 -12.64 -36.29
C LYS A 248 -0.12 -11.25 -36.51
N GLU A 249 -1.16 -10.91 -35.75
CA GLU A 249 -1.77 -9.58 -35.79
C GLU A 249 -0.85 -8.52 -35.14
N ILE A 250 -0.17 -8.87 -34.04
CA ILE A 250 0.79 -7.98 -33.37
C ILE A 250 1.99 -7.66 -34.27
N GLU A 251 2.49 -8.61 -35.06
CA GLU A 251 3.70 -8.43 -35.87
C GLU A 251 3.55 -7.35 -36.96
N GLN A 252 2.42 -7.30 -37.66
CA GLN A 252 2.16 -6.26 -38.66
C GLN A 252 2.00 -4.87 -38.02
N LEU A 253 1.36 -4.82 -36.86
CA LEU A 253 1.20 -3.60 -36.08
C LEU A 253 2.52 -3.13 -35.45
N GLU A 254 3.47 -4.04 -35.24
CA GLU A 254 4.76 -3.75 -34.64
C GLU A 254 5.57 -2.78 -35.50
N PHE A 255 5.57 -2.93 -36.82
CA PHE A 255 6.31 -2.03 -37.70
C PHE A 255 5.80 -0.58 -37.62
N LEU A 256 4.48 -0.39 -37.74
CA LEU A 256 3.84 0.93 -37.56
C LEU A 256 4.15 1.50 -36.16
N ARG A 257 4.08 0.64 -35.14
CA ARG A 257 4.36 1.03 -33.77
C ARG A 257 5.80 1.47 -33.56
N GLU A 258 6.77 0.78 -34.14
CA GLU A 258 8.18 1.16 -34.05
C GLU A 258 8.44 2.53 -34.69
N ILE A 259 7.83 2.78 -35.84
CA ILE A 259 7.85 4.11 -36.49
C ILE A 259 7.28 5.17 -35.54
N ILE A 260 6.09 4.90 -34.97
CA ILE A 260 5.46 5.83 -34.03
C ILE A 260 6.34 6.04 -32.81
N MET A 261 6.84 4.98 -32.17
CA MET A 261 7.64 5.04 -30.95
C MET A 261 8.95 5.81 -31.15
N LYS A 262 9.55 5.74 -32.35
CA LYS A 262 10.74 6.53 -32.73
C LYS A 262 10.43 7.96 -33.15
N ASP A 263 9.15 8.32 -33.25
CA ASP A 263 8.65 9.59 -33.81
C ASP A 263 9.24 9.91 -35.20
N ASP A 264 9.39 8.85 -36.02
CA ASP A 264 9.92 8.91 -37.39
C ASP A 264 8.80 9.30 -38.36
N ILE A 265 8.65 10.62 -38.57
CA ILE A 265 7.56 11.17 -39.38
C ILE A 265 7.72 10.82 -40.86
N GLU A 266 8.95 10.73 -41.35
CA GLU A 266 9.27 10.41 -42.73
C GLU A 266 8.84 8.97 -43.06
N ALA A 267 9.23 8.00 -42.24
CA ALA A 267 8.80 6.61 -42.39
C ALA A 267 7.28 6.47 -42.20
N PHE A 268 6.68 7.24 -41.29
CA PHE A 268 5.23 7.24 -41.09
C PHE A 268 4.47 7.74 -42.34
N GLN A 269 4.94 8.82 -42.95
CA GLN A 269 4.34 9.37 -44.17
C GLN A 269 4.51 8.43 -45.36
N TYR A 270 5.68 7.81 -45.50
CA TYR A 270 5.94 6.79 -46.51
C TYR A 270 5.02 5.58 -46.34
N LEU A 271 4.88 5.08 -45.11
CA LEU A 271 3.97 3.96 -44.80
C LEU A 271 2.52 4.32 -45.15
N LYS A 272 2.08 5.54 -44.83
CA LYS A 272 0.74 6.03 -45.13
C LYS A 272 0.47 6.20 -46.64
N SER A 273 1.49 6.50 -47.44
CA SER A 273 1.33 6.63 -48.90
C SER A 273 1.40 5.30 -49.64
N THR A 274 2.17 4.35 -49.12
CA THR A 274 2.41 3.05 -49.78
C THR A 274 1.41 1.98 -49.38
N MET A 275 0.97 1.96 -48.12
CA MET A 275 0.01 0.98 -47.65
C MET A 275 -1.39 1.59 -47.62
N MET A 276 -2.34 0.97 -48.34
CA MET A 276 -3.77 1.13 -48.07
C MET A 276 -4.14 0.44 -46.75
N LEU A 277 -3.36 0.63 -45.70
CA LEU A 277 -3.74 0.17 -44.38
C LEU A 277 -4.95 0.99 -43.94
N PRO A 278 -6.11 0.37 -43.68
CA PRO A 278 -7.20 1.05 -43.01
C PRO A 278 -6.71 1.43 -41.62
N PHE A 279 -6.23 2.66 -41.44
CA PHE A 279 -5.88 3.24 -40.14
C PHE A 279 -7.08 3.31 -39.16
N SER A 280 -8.26 2.90 -39.62
CA SER A 280 -9.46 2.63 -38.83
C SER A 280 -9.50 1.25 -38.18
N ASN A 281 -8.59 0.33 -38.51
CA ASN A 281 -8.64 -1.05 -38.01
C ASN A 281 -8.04 -1.19 -36.61
N GLN A 282 -8.71 -2.03 -35.84
CA GLN A 282 -8.71 -2.09 -34.38
C GLN A 282 -7.36 -2.56 -33.83
N MET A 283 -6.53 -1.65 -33.34
CA MET A 283 -5.45 -2.06 -32.43
C MET A 283 -6.07 -2.54 -31.11
N GLY A 284 -6.08 -3.85 -30.90
CA GLY A 284 -6.70 -4.54 -29.77
C GLY A 284 -6.07 -4.27 -28.40
N LEU A 285 -5.23 -3.25 -28.20
CA LEU A 285 -4.71 -2.93 -26.86
C LEU A 285 -5.78 -2.29 -25.94
N PHE A 286 -6.91 -1.84 -26.50
CA PHE A 286 -8.06 -1.35 -25.76
C PHE A 286 -9.34 -1.88 -26.44
N GLN A 287 -10.45 -1.99 -25.70
CA GLN A 287 -11.75 -2.47 -26.21
C GLN A 287 -12.35 -1.62 -27.34
N GLN A 288 -11.68 -0.52 -27.73
CA GLN A 288 -12.03 0.32 -28.87
C GLN A 288 -10.80 0.42 -29.78
N PRO A 289 -10.99 0.49 -31.11
CA PRO A 289 -9.90 0.71 -32.05
C PRO A 289 -9.05 1.90 -31.62
N ILE A 290 -7.77 1.66 -31.36
CA ILE A 290 -6.81 2.72 -31.05
C ILE A 290 -6.28 3.22 -32.39
N GLY A 291 -6.63 4.46 -32.76
CA GLY A 291 -6.07 5.08 -33.95
C GLY A 291 -4.59 5.43 -33.76
N SER A 292 -3.86 5.63 -34.85
CA SER A 292 -2.46 6.09 -34.81
C SER A 292 -2.28 7.41 -34.04
N VAL A 293 -3.34 8.23 -33.94
CA VAL A 293 -3.32 9.47 -33.17
C VAL A 293 -3.26 9.20 -31.66
N HIS A 294 -3.97 8.17 -31.16
CA HIS A 294 -3.89 7.74 -29.78
C HIS A 294 -2.54 7.07 -29.47
N LEU A 295 -2.01 6.26 -30.40
CA LEU A 295 -0.68 5.65 -30.24
C LEU A 295 0.42 6.72 -30.18
N SER A 296 0.41 7.69 -31.10
CA SER A 296 1.39 8.79 -31.07
C SER A 296 1.28 9.63 -29.79
N ALA A 297 0.06 9.87 -29.28
CA ALA A 297 -0.12 10.48 -27.97
C ALA A 297 0.45 9.61 -26.83
N MET A 298 0.21 8.29 -26.87
CA MET A 298 0.65 7.31 -25.87
C MET A 298 2.16 7.15 -25.80
N PHE A 299 2.85 7.21 -26.94
CA PHE A 299 4.31 7.10 -27.01
C PHE A 299 5.00 8.47 -26.91
N GLY A 300 4.25 9.57 -26.86
CA GLY A 300 4.81 10.91 -26.79
C GLY A 300 5.43 11.39 -28.11
N SER A 301 5.06 10.78 -29.23
CA SER A 301 5.54 11.00 -30.60
C SER A 301 4.98 12.31 -31.17
N PHE A 302 5.61 13.43 -30.79
CA PHE A 302 5.07 14.75 -31.03
C PHE A 302 4.97 15.10 -32.52
N LYS A 303 5.95 14.72 -33.35
CA LYS A 303 5.94 15.03 -34.79
C LYS A 303 4.78 14.30 -35.48
N ILE A 304 4.64 13.00 -35.22
CA ILE A 304 3.56 12.19 -35.80
C ILE A 304 2.20 12.63 -35.26
N PHE A 305 2.10 12.89 -33.95
CA PHE A 305 0.86 13.41 -33.35
C PHE A 305 0.44 14.73 -34.01
N LYS A 306 1.37 15.68 -34.18
CA LYS A 306 1.11 16.97 -34.83
C LYS A 306 0.71 16.80 -36.29
N TYR A 307 1.36 15.91 -37.04
CA TYR A 307 0.99 15.60 -38.42
C TYR A 307 -0.44 15.05 -38.51
N LEU A 308 -0.80 14.09 -37.65
CA LEU A 308 -2.15 13.54 -37.61
C LEU A 308 -3.19 14.59 -37.19
N PHE A 309 -2.83 15.42 -36.21
CA PHE A 309 -3.63 16.54 -35.71
C PHE A 309 -3.98 17.55 -36.81
N LEU A 310 -2.99 17.94 -37.63
CA LEU A 310 -3.17 18.95 -38.69
C LEU A 310 -3.96 18.42 -39.89
N ASN A 311 -3.90 17.11 -40.16
CA ASN A 311 -4.62 16.47 -41.26
C ASN A 311 -6.07 16.09 -40.89
N ASN A 312 -6.71 16.90 -40.02
CA ASN A 312 -8.12 16.80 -39.64
C ASN A 312 -8.58 15.43 -39.11
N SER A 313 -7.72 14.71 -38.38
CA SER A 313 -8.23 13.60 -37.56
C SER A 313 -9.23 14.16 -36.54
N ALA A 314 -10.48 13.68 -36.54
CA ALA A 314 -11.50 14.12 -35.60
C ALA A 314 -11.08 13.77 -34.15
N MET A 315 -10.43 14.71 -33.49
CA MET A 315 -9.94 14.56 -32.12
C MET A 315 -11.11 14.53 -31.14
N GLN A 316 -11.26 13.42 -30.43
CA GLN A 316 -12.21 13.29 -29.34
C GLN A 316 -11.48 13.43 -27.99
N SER A 317 -12.25 13.60 -26.91
CA SER A 317 -11.69 13.73 -25.55
C SER A 317 -11.14 12.41 -24.97
N ASP A 318 -11.29 11.31 -25.70
CA ASP A 318 -10.75 9.99 -25.39
C ASP A 318 -9.23 9.89 -25.59
N ILE A 319 -8.63 10.81 -26.36
CA ILE A 319 -7.18 10.90 -26.56
C ILE A 319 -6.43 11.42 -25.34
N VAL A 320 -7.12 12.16 -24.46
CA VAL A 320 -6.51 12.82 -23.30
C VAL A 320 -5.81 11.81 -22.39
N PRO A 321 -6.42 10.68 -21.97
CA PRO A 321 -5.71 9.62 -21.27
C PRO A 321 -4.40 9.18 -21.93
N PHE A 322 -4.35 9.07 -23.26
CA PHE A 322 -3.16 8.62 -23.98
C PHE A 322 -2.06 9.68 -23.97
N ALA A 323 -2.41 10.96 -24.16
CA ALA A 323 -1.45 12.07 -23.99
C ALA A 323 -0.83 12.07 -22.58
N PHE A 324 -1.63 11.74 -21.57
CA PHE A 324 -1.16 11.60 -20.19
C PHE A 324 -0.32 10.33 -19.96
N ILE A 325 -0.58 9.24 -20.69
CA ILE A 325 0.26 8.03 -20.66
C ILE A 325 1.64 8.33 -21.26
N GLY A 326 1.70 9.06 -22.38
CA GLY A 326 2.96 9.40 -23.05
C GLY A 326 3.77 10.46 -22.33
N GLY A 327 3.14 11.30 -21.51
CA GLY A 327 3.83 12.27 -20.67
C GLY A 327 4.43 13.47 -21.40
N ASN A 328 4.26 13.55 -22.72
CA ASN A 328 4.74 14.68 -23.52
C ASN A 328 3.91 15.93 -23.21
N ILE A 329 4.54 16.91 -22.55
CA ILE A 329 3.86 18.13 -22.09
C ILE A 329 3.25 18.95 -23.23
N ASP A 330 3.86 18.92 -24.42
CA ASP A 330 3.38 19.69 -25.57
C ASP A 330 2.14 19.06 -26.19
N ILE A 331 2.06 17.72 -26.23
CA ILE A 331 0.83 17.00 -26.61
C ILE A 331 -0.30 17.34 -25.62
N VAL A 332 -0.01 17.35 -24.32
CA VAL A 332 -1.00 17.70 -23.29
C VAL A 332 -1.48 19.15 -23.43
N ARG A 333 -0.56 20.10 -23.68
CA ARG A 333 -0.90 21.51 -23.94
C ARG A 333 -1.76 21.68 -25.20
N LEU A 334 -1.47 20.94 -26.28
CA LEU A 334 -2.32 20.94 -27.47
C LEU A 334 -3.74 20.44 -27.15
N CYS A 335 -3.87 19.39 -26.32
CA CYS A 335 -5.17 18.91 -25.86
C CYS A 335 -5.90 19.96 -24.99
N GLU A 336 -5.17 20.69 -24.16
CA GLU A 336 -5.72 21.79 -23.35
C GLU A 336 -6.23 22.94 -24.21
N GLN A 337 -5.44 23.41 -25.18
CA GLN A 337 -5.81 24.50 -26.10
C GLN A 337 -7.11 24.19 -26.88
N LYS A 338 -7.33 22.91 -27.20
CA LYS A 338 -8.57 22.43 -27.86
C LYS A 338 -9.71 22.11 -26.89
N LYS A 339 -9.55 22.42 -25.60
CA LYS A 339 -10.51 22.14 -24.52
C LYS A 339 -10.88 20.65 -24.40
N LEU A 340 -10.01 19.74 -24.85
CA LEU A 340 -10.27 18.30 -24.79
C LEU A 340 -10.19 17.78 -23.34
N ILE A 341 -9.30 18.36 -22.53
CA ILE A 341 -9.13 18.00 -21.11
C ILE A 341 -10.39 18.36 -20.31
N GLU A 342 -10.96 19.55 -20.53
CA GLU A 342 -12.22 19.97 -19.92
C GLU A 342 -13.38 19.04 -20.30
N LYS A 343 -13.45 18.64 -21.58
CA LYS A 343 -14.45 17.71 -22.10
C LYS A 343 -14.31 16.29 -21.55
N HIS A 344 -13.11 15.84 -21.17
CA HIS A 344 -12.88 14.48 -20.66
C HIS A 344 -13.55 14.22 -19.30
N ASN A 345 -13.81 15.27 -18.50
CA ASN A 345 -14.50 15.27 -17.19
C ASN A 345 -13.95 14.36 -16.06
N ASN A 346 -12.99 13.46 -16.32
CA ASN A 346 -12.46 12.52 -15.33
C ASN A 346 -11.05 12.85 -14.84
N VAL A 347 -10.90 13.99 -14.16
CA VAL A 347 -9.62 14.50 -13.61
C VAL A 347 -8.94 13.47 -12.69
N LYS A 348 -9.73 12.70 -11.94
CA LYS A 348 -9.23 11.64 -11.04
C LYS A 348 -8.50 10.54 -11.80
N LEU A 349 -8.97 10.19 -13.00
CA LEU A 349 -8.30 9.21 -13.86
C LEU A 349 -6.96 9.77 -14.35
N LEU A 350 -6.91 11.02 -14.82
CA LEU A 350 -5.69 11.64 -15.32
C LEU A 350 -4.61 11.71 -14.24
N LEU A 351 -4.95 12.12 -13.01
CA LEU A 351 -4.02 12.09 -11.87
C LEU A 351 -3.48 10.68 -11.58
N LYS A 352 -4.33 9.64 -11.70
CA LYS A 352 -3.87 8.26 -11.54
C LYS A 352 -2.94 7.84 -12.67
N ILE A 353 -3.22 8.22 -13.92
CA ILE A 353 -2.37 7.93 -15.07
C ILE A 353 -0.99 8.58 -14.85
N SER A 354 -0.94 9.86 -14.46
CA SER A 354 0.34 10.53 -14.14
C SER A 354 1.14 9.82 -13.05
N ILE A 355 0.46 9.24 -12.04
CA ILE A 355 1.13 8.42 -11.03
C ILE A 355 1.66 7.11 -11.62
N ILE A 356 0.81 6.38 -12.35
CA ILE A 356 1.15 5.07 -12.94
C ILE A 356 2.34 5.20 -13.89
N PHE A 357 2.37 6.24 -14.72
CA PHE A 357 3.40 6.44 -15.75
C PHE A 357 4.54 7.37 -15.32
N HIS A 358 4.64 7.68 -14.02
CA HIS A 358 5.76 8.45 -13.46
C HIS A 358 5.94 9.85 -14.07
N HIS A 359 4.84 10.47 -14.49
CA HIS A 359 4.81 11.83 -15.04
C HIS A 359 4.56 12.85 -13.94
N GLN A 360 5.53 13.00 -13.03
CA GLN A 360 5.45 13.93 -11.90
C GLN A 360 5.04 15.36 -12.29
N PRO A 361 5.63 16.00 -13.32
CA PRO A 361 5.23 17.36 -13.70
C PRO A 361 3.76 17.47 -14.10
N LEU A 362 3.22 16.48 -14.81
CA LEU A 362 1.79 16.43 -15.16
C LEU A 362 0.90 16.22 -13.94
N PHE A 363 1.34 15.38 -12.99
CA PHE A 363 0.63 15.17 -11.74
C PHE A 363 0.52 16.48 -10.95
N GLU A 364 1.65 17.17 -10.73
CA GLU A 364 1.69 18.45 -10.01
C GLU A 364 0.86 19.52 -10.71
N TRP A 365 0.97 19.60 -12.04
CA TRP A 365 0.21 20.54 -12.84
C TRP A 365 -1.30 20.37 -12.65
N ILE A 366 -1.82 19.15 -12.77
CA ILE A 366 -3.24 18.91 -12.49
C ILE A 366 -3.55 19.17 -11.01
N TYR A 367 -2.70 18.70 -10.09
CA TYR A 367 -2.95 18.73 -8.65
C TYR A 367 -3.06 20.16 -8.10
N ASN A 368 -2.21 21.06 -8.61
CA ASN A 368 -2.13 22.46 -8.23
C ASN A 368 -3.01 23.36 -9.12
N GLY A 369 -3.32 22.92 -10.34
CA GLY A 369 -4.01 23.68 -11.37
C GLY A 369 -5.50 23.96 -11.13
N SER A 370 -6.06 24.78 -12.01
CA SER A 370 -7.48 25.18 -12.04
C SER A 370 -8.42 24.00 -12.33
N ILE A 371 -7.94 22.95 -13.01
CA ILE A 371 -8.71 21.77 -13.38
C ILE A 371 -9.30 21.06 -12.14
N ILE A 372 -8.55 20.96 -11.04
CA ILE A 372 -9.11 20.42 -9.80
C ILE A 372 -10.09 21.39 -9.16
N LYS A 373 -9.80 22.70 -9.21
CA LYS A 373 -10.67 23.73 -8.61
C LYS A 373 -12.07 23.70 -9.25
N SER A 374 -12.17 23.46 -10.56
CA SER A 374 -13.46 23.35 -11.25
C SER A 374 -14.20 22.03 -10.98
N SER A 375 -13.49 20.94 -10.70
CA SER A 375 -14.08 19.59 -10.55
C SER A 375 -14.94 19.34 -9.31
N LYS A 376 -15.05 20.30 -8.37
CA LYS A 376 -15.71 20.16 -7.05
C LYS A 376 -15.20 18.99 -6.19
N ILE A 377 -14.07 18.34 -6.55
CA ILE A 377 -13.58 17.18 -5.81
C ILE A 377 -12.86 17.62 -4.52
N LYS A 378 -13.27 17.05 -3.38
CA LYS A 378 -12.57 17.24 -2.10
C LYS A 378 -11.17 16.59 -2.18
N LYS A 379 -10.11 17.40 -2.17
CA LYS A 379 -8.70 16.95 -2.24
C LYS A 379 -8.40 15.83 -1.24
N ASP A 380 -8.86 15.97 0.01
CA ASP A 380 -8.64 15.00 1.09
C ASP A 380 -9.15 13.59 0.76
N ALA A 381 -10.28 13.49 0.04
CA ALA A 381 -10.86 12.20 -0.32
C ALA A 381 -10.04 11.47 -1.39
N LEU A 382 -9.38 12.21 -2.28
CA LEU A 382 -8.53 11.65 -3.32
C LEU A 382 -7.14 11.27 -2.81
N LEU A 383 -6.66 12.01 -1.82
CA LEU A 383 -5.30 11.94 -1.30
C LEU A 383 -4.88 10.52 -0.90
N LYS A 384 -5.76 9.82 -0.17
CA LYS A 384 -5.58 8.41 0.19
C LYS A 384 -5.46 7.49 -1.03
N SER A 385 -6.25 7.77 -2.07
CA SER A 385 -6.17 7.02 -3.33
C SER A 385 -4.87 7.32 -4.07
N PHE A 386 -4.35 8.55 -4.05
CA PHE A 386 -3.12 8.86 -4.76
C PHE A 386 -1.90 8.25 -4.09
N VAL A 387 -1.80 8.35 -2.76
CA VAL A 387 -0.78 7.63 -1.97
C VAL A 387 -0.78 6.14 -2.27
N LYS A 388 -1.96 5.51 -2.35
CA LYS A 388 -2.07 4.09 -2.73
C LYS A 388 -1.36 3.81 -4.04
N PHE A 389 -1.64 4.64 -5.05
CA PHE A 389 -1.12 4.45 -6.39
C PHE A 389 0.37 4.77 -6.42
N SER A 390 0.84 5.80 -5.73
CA SER A 390 2.26 6.14 -5.66
C SER A 390 3.07 5.01 -5.03
N ILE A 391 2.57 4.36 -3.97
CA ILE A 391 3.23 3.20 -3.38
C ILE A 391 3.10 1.98 -4.30
N LYS A 392 1.90 1.69 -4.83
CA LYS A 392 1.64 0.53 -5.70
C LYS A 392 2.52 0.51 -6.95
N TYR A 393 2.73 1.68 -7.56
CA TYR A 393 3.52 1.82 -8.78
C TYR A 393 4.95 2.28 -8.48
N CYS A 394 5.34 2.32 -7.20
CA CYS A 394 6.64 2.82 -6.79
C CYS A 394 6.94 4.23 -7.31
N ASN A 395 5.96 5.09 -7.56
CA ASN A 395 6.23 6.47 -7.97
C ASN A 395 6.63 7.31 -6.74
N MET A 396 7.94 7.36 -6.48
CA MET A 396 8.49 7.99 -5.29
C MET A 396 8.44 9.51 -5.34
N GLU A 397 8.60 10.10 -6.52
CA GLU A 397 8.48 11.55 -6.72
C GLU A 397 7.09 12.04 -6.30
N VAL A 398 6.03 11.37 -6.79
CA VAL A 398 4.67 11.73 -6.37
C VAL A 398 4.48 11.44 -4.87
N LEU A 399 5.02 10.33 -4.34
CA LEU A 399 4.87 10.03 -2.92
C LEU A 399 5.49 11.11 -2.02
N LEU A 400 6.68 11.61 -2.38
CA LEU A 400 7.36 12.72 -1.71
C LEU A 400 6.58 14.02 -1.85
N PHE A 401 6.13 14.35 -3.06
CA PHE A 401 5.27 15.51 -3.29
C PHE A 401 3.99 15.45 -2.44
N LEU A 402 3.30 14.32 -2.44
CA LEU A 402 2.09 14.11 -1.63
C LEU A 402 2.38 14.23 -0.14
N ARG A 403 3.58 13.85 0.32
CA ARG A 403 3.98 13.99 1.71
C ARG A 403 4.04 15.46 2.15
N THR A 404 4.50 16.36 1.27
CA THR A 404 4.49 17.83 1.53
C THR A 404 3.08 18.37 1.77
N GLN A 405 2.06 17.68 1.23
CA GLN A 405 0.64 18.00 1.42
C GLN A 405 0.08 17.53 2.77
N MET A 406 0.95 17.31 3.78
CA MET A 406 0.59 17.04 5.19
C MET A 406 -0.18 15.74 5.43
N ILE A 407 0.07 14.72 4.62
CA ILE A 407 -0.59 13.42 4.80
C ILE A 407 0.06 12.63 5.94
N ARG A 408 -0.78 12.00 6.76
CA ARG A 408 -0.33 11.10 7.83
C ARG A 408 0.33 9.84 7.23
N LEU A 409 1.65 9.70 7.41
CA LEU A 409 2.45 8.53 7.03
C LEU A 409 1.90 7.19 7.55
N SER A 410 1.21 7.20 8.68
CA SER A 410 0.64 5.99 9.28
C SER A 410 -0.41 5.33 8.39
N SER A 411 -1.03 6.09 7.48
CA SER A 411 -1.92 5.53 6.46
C SER A 411 -1.17 4.85 5.31
N PHE A 412 0.15 4.96 5.22
CA PHE A 412 0.93 4.51 4.06
C PHE A 412 1.47 3.11 4.27
N LEU A 413 1.83 2.77 5.51
CA LEU A 413 2.47 1.51 5.87
C LEU A 413 1.69 0.28 5.35
N PRO A 414 0.34 0.20 5.48
CA PRO A 414 -0.38 -0.96 4.98
C PRO A 414 -0.27 -1.15 3.46
N TYR A 415 -0.12 -0.06 2.69
CA TYR A 415 0.14 -0.18 1.26
C TYR A 415 1.55 -0.69 0.97
N ALA A 416 2.57 -0.15 1.66
CA ALA A 416 3.94 -0.61 1.47
C ALA A 416 4.05 -2.11 1.74
N VAL A 417 3.38 -2.58 2.80
CA VAL A 417 3.35 -4.01 3.13
C VAL A 417 2.52 -4.82 2.15
N CYS A 418 1.34 -4.34 1.75
CA CYS A 418 0.48 -5.00 0.77
C CYS A 418 1.17 -5.24 -0.58
N TYR A 419 2.14 -4.41 -0.95
CA TYR A 419 2.88 -4.52 -2.20
C TYR A 419 4.31 -5.08 -2.04
N ASP A 420 4.64 -5.63 -0.87
CA ASP A 420 5.95 -6.22 -0.58
C ASP A 420 7.14 -5.24 -0.69
N LEU A 421 6.90 -3.96 -0.43
CA LEU A 421 7.90 -2.90 -0.47
C LEU A 421 8.56 -2.74 0.91
N CYS A 422 9.45 -3.68 1.23
CA CYS A 422 10.13 -3.78 2.52
C CYS A 422 10.89 -2.50 2.87
N SER A 423 11.58 -1.92 1.90
CA SER A 423 12.38 -0.72 2.09
C SER A 423 11.52 0.51 2.40
N ILE A 424 10.36 0.64 1.75
CA ILE A 424 9.39 1.69 2.08
C ILE A 424 8.83 1.46 3.48
N ALA A 425 8.44 0.24 3.81
CA ALA A 425 7.90 -0.08 5.13
C ALA A 425 8.91 0.19 6.25
N LYS A 426 10.19 -0.17 6.05
CA LYS A 426 11.28 0.09 6.99
C LYS A 426 11.53 1.59 7.17
N GLY A 427 11.53 2.36 6.08
CA GLY A 427 11.61 3.81 6.13
C GLY A 427 10.42 4.47 6.83
N MET A 428 9.22 3.91 6.73
CA MET A 428 8.06 4.39 7.47
C MET A 428 8.14 4.03 8.96
N LEU A 429 8.57 2.81 9.30
CA LEU A 429 8.65 2.31 10.68
C LEU A 429 9.74 2.99 11.51
N SER A 430 10.78 3.54 10.87
CA SER A 430 11.77 4.38 11.55
C SER A 430 11.16 5.67 12.11
N TYR A 431 9.95 6.03 11.69
CA TYR A 431 9.28 7.23 12.13
C TYR A 431 8.73 7.11 13.58
N PRO A 432 9.23 7.88 14.56
CA PRO A 432 8.91 7.69 15.98
C PRO A 432 7.45 7.90 16.37
N ARG A 433 6.62 8.50 15.52
CA ARG A 433 5.18 8.68 15.79
C ARG A 433 4.28 7.85 14.89
N LEU A 434 4.84 7.00 14.02
CA LEU A 434 4.04 6.09 13.23
C LEU A 434 3.27 5.15 14.17
N ASN A 435 1.97 5.03 13.95
CA ASN A 435 1.15 3.97 14.52
C ASN A 435 1.03 2.84 13.48
N PRO A 436 1.70 1.69 13.69
CA PRO A 436 1.67 0.59 12.72
C PRO A 436 0.39 -0.26 12.82
N ASN A 437 -0.46 -0.03 13.82
CA ASN A 437 -1.70 -0.78 14.06
C ASN A 437 -2.94 -0.17 13.39
N ILE A 438 -2.75 0.79 12.47
CA ILE A 438 -3.90 1.38 11.77
C ILE A 438 -4.57 0.31 10.92
N CYS A 439 -5.84 0.04 11.22
CA CYS A 439 -6.67 -0.90 10.48
C CYS A 439 -7.18 -0.29 9.16
N TRP A 440 -7.27 -1.15 8.15
CA TRP A 440 -7.62 -0.81 6.77
C TRP A 440 -8.75 -1.69 6.27
N LYS A 441 -9.79 -1.15 5.64
CA LYS A 441 -10.93 -1.92 5.11
C LYS A 441 -10.42 -3.14 4.31
N PRO A 442 -10.65 -4.39 4.75
CA PRO A 442 -11.64 -4.89 5.74
C PRO A 442 -11.24 -4.93 7.25
N LYS A 443 -10.60 -3.89 7.80
CA LYS A 443 -9.98 -3.79 9.14
C LYS A 443 -8.69 -4.62 9.35
N LEU A 444 -7.93 -4.88 8.30
CA LEU A 444 -6.60 -5.49 8.38
C LEU A 444 -5.53 -4.44 8.76
N THR A 445 -4.56 -4.81 9.60
CA THR A 445 -3.38 -3.97 9.86
C THR A 445 -2.22 -4.37 8.96
N ALA A 446 -1.12 -3.61 9.00
CA ALA A 446 0.10 -3.92 8.25
C ALA A 446 0.58 -5.37 8.48
N ILE A 447 0.57 -5.87 9.72
CA ILE A 447 1.04 -7.23 10.04
C ILE A 447 0.13 -8.34 9.46
N HIS A 448 -1.15 -8.06 9.22
CA HIS A 448 -2.01 -9.02 8.54
C HIS A 448 -1.64 -9.12 7.05
N TYR A 449 -1.33 -8.00 6.40
CA TYR A 449 -0.92 -8.00 5.00
C TYR A 449 0.41 -8.73 4.77
N SER A 450 1.38 -8.63 5.70
CA SER A 450 2.64 -9.38 5.55
C SER A 450 2.43 -10.89 5.61
N ILE A 451 1.44 -11.36 6.38
CA ILE A 451 1.03 -12.77 6.41
C ILE A 451 0.37 -13.17 5.08
N LEU A 452 -0.60 -12.39 4.59
CA LEU A 452 -1.26 -12.67 3.30
C LEU A 452 -0.27 -12.81 2.15
N ASN A 453 0.74 -11.95 2.13
CA ASN A 453 1.76 -11.94 1.09
C ASN A 453 2.86 -12.98 1.28
N GLN A 454 2.86 -13.71 2.41
CA GLN A 454 3.93 -14.63 2.79
C GLN A 454 5.31 -13.95 2.77
N ASN A 455 5.35 -12.69 3.19
CA ASN A 455 6.58 -11.92 3.23
C ASN A 455 7.15 -11.94 4.65
N PHE A 456 7.97 -12.96 4.91
CA PHE A 456 8.56 -13.20 6.23
C PHE A 456 9.43 -12.05 6.71
N GLU A 457 10.19 -11.42 5.81
CA GLU A 457 11.04 -10.28 6.14
C GLU A 457 10.19 -9.10 6.64
N LEU A 458 9.13 -8.73 5.92
CA LEU A 458 8.19 -7.69 6.33
C LEU A 458 7.47 -8.03 7.63
N PHE A 459 7.08 -9.29 7.81
CA PHE A 459 6.45 -9.76 9.04
C PHE A 459 7.39 -9.60 10.24
N LEU A 460 8.65 -10.03 10.13
CA LEU A 460 9.67 -9.85 11.17
C LEU A 460 9.96 -8.36 11.43
N LEU A 461 10.09 -7.56 10.37
CA LEU A 461 10.31 -6.12 10.47
C LEU A 461 9.21 -5.43 11.29
N LEU A 462 7.95 -5.74 10.98
CA LEU A 462 6.80 -5.19 11.69
C LEU A 462 6.82 -5.62 13.15
N LEU A 463 6.96 -6.90 13.41
CA LEU A 463 6.92 -7.44 14.75
C LEU A 463 8.04 -6.90 15.65
N ASN A 464 9.25 -6.70 15.11
CA ASN A 464 10.36 -6.12 15.86
C ASN A 464 10.07 -4.65 16.28
N ASN A 465 9.04 -4.03 15.72
CA ASN A 465 8.56 -2.74 16.17
C ASN A 465 7.73 -2.89 17.46
N LYS A 466 8.25 -2.37 18.58
CA LYS A 466 7.60 -2.40 19.91
C LYS A 466 6.18 -1.84 19.95
N LYS A 467 5.76 -1.07 18.95
CA LYS A 467 4.41 -0.51 18.88
C LYS A 467 3.39 -1.43 18.23
N ILE A 468 3.81 -2.50 17.55
CA ILE A 468 2.86 -3.46 16.98
C ILE A 468 2.06 -4.12 18.12
N ASN A 469 0.75 -4.06 18.00
CA ASN A 469 -0.15 -4.75 18.88
C ASN A 469 -0.61 -6.06 18.22
N LEU A 470 -0.18 -7.19 18.80
CA LEU A 470 -0.57 -8.53 18.36
C LEU A 470 -1.97 -8.94 18.82
N SER A 471 -2.55 -8.21 19.78
CA SER A 471 -3.90 -8.42 20.28
C SER A 471 -4.98 -7.82 19.38
N VAL A 472 -4.61 -7.19 18.25
CA VAL A 472 -5.58 -6.60 17.34
C VAL A 472 -6.44 -7.72 16.75
N LEU A 473 -7.72 -7.70 17.10
CA LEU A 473 -8.70 -8.62 16.57
C LEU A 473 -9.19 -8.14 15.20
N PHE A 474 -9.20 -9.05 14.25
CA PHE A 474 -9.82 -8.89 12.94
C PHE A 474 -11.29 -9.33 13.02
N PRO A 475 -12.26 -8.42 12.88
CA PRO A 475 -13.66 -8.80 12.82
C PRO A 475 -13.95 -9.46 11.48
N ASN A 476 -14.25 -10.76 11.51
CA ASN A 476 -14.78 -11.47 10.37
C ASN A 476 -16.29 -11.60 10.53
N LEU A 477 -17.04 -11.25 9.47
CA LEU A 477 -18.51 -11.32 9.48
C LEU A 477 -19.01 -12.74 9.69
N THR A 478 -18.29 -13.73 9.15
CA THR A 478 -18.68 -15.14 9.19
C THR A 478 -18.27 -15.80 10.50
N TYR A 479 -17.09 -15.45 11.01
CA TYR A 479 -16.48 -16.20 12.12
C TYR A 479 -16.40 -15.42 13.42
N GLY A 480 -16.67 -14.12 13.44
CA GLY A 480 -16.41 -13.25 14.59
C GLY A 480 -14.97 -12.74 14.64
N ASP A 481 -14.58 -12.19 15.77
CA ASP A 481 -13.23 -11.64 15.96
C ASP A 481 -12.15 -12.74 15.90
N MET A 482 -11.13 -12.53 15.08
CA MET A 482 -9.99 -13.42 14.85
C MET A 482 -8.70 -12.73 15.24
N ASN A 483 -7.87 -13.38 16.05
CA ASN A 483 -6.51 -12.89 16.28
C ASN A 483 -5.60 -13.21 15.08
N LEU A 484 -4.36 -12.72 15.13
CA LEU A 484 -3.38 -12.88 14.06
C LEU A 484 -3.06 -14.35 13.72
N PHE A 485 -3.11 -15.25 14.70
CA PHE A 485 -2.89 -16.69 14.51
C PHE A 485 -4.01 -17.32 13.68
N HIS A 486 -5.27 -17.09 14.08
CA HIS A 486 -6.43 -17.56 13.31
C HIS A 486 -6.36 -17.08 11.87
N PHE A 487 -5.98 -15.82 11.69
CA PHE A 487 -5.85 -15.22 10.36
C PHE A 487 -4.76 -15.91 9.52
N ALA A 488 -3.61 -16.25 10.10
CA ALA A 488 -2.57 -17.00 9.40
C ALA A 488 -3.02 -18.41 9.01
N CYS A 489 -3.75 -19.09 9.90
CA CYS A 489 -4.31 -20.42 9.66
C CYS A 489 -5.33 -20.42 8.52
N LEU A 490 -6.27 -19.47 8.55
CA LEU A 490 -7.33 -19.36 7.53
C LEU A 490 -6.80 -19.16 6.11
N ASN A 491 -5.63 -18.53 5.98
CA ASN A 491 -5.02 -18.25 4.67
C ASN A 491 -3.99 -19.30 4.23
N ASP A 492 -3.91 -20.43 4.95
CA ASP A 492 -2.93 -21.51 4.70
C ASP A 492 -1.47 -20.99 4.69
N LYS A 493 -1.19 -19.95 5.49
CA LYS A 493 0.14 -19.30 5.56
C LYS A 493 0.88 -19.69 6.84
N THR A 494 0.58 -20.90 7.30
CA THR A 494 0.93 -21.49 8.59
C THR A 494 2.44 -21.64 8.77
N GLY A 495 3.17 -21.98 7.70
CA GLY A 495 4.63 -22.10 7.73
C GLY A 495 5.35 -20.81 8.12
N VAL A 496 4.82 -19.64 7.73
CA VAL A 496 5.37 -18.32 8.08
C VAL A 496 5.18 -18.03 9.57
N PHE A 497 4.01 -18.39 10.10
CA PHE A 497 3.64 -18.13 11.48
C PHE A 497 4.31 -19.12 12.45
N LEU A 498 4.35 -20.42 12.13
CA LEU A 498 4.96 -21.46 12.97
C LEU A 498 6.47 -21.27 13.17
N LYS A 499 7.22 -21.00 12.09
CA LYS A 499 8.67 -20.72 12.18
C LYS A 499 8.99 -19.55 13.11
N PHE A 500 8.08 -18.59 13.17
CA PHE A 500 8.22 -17.41 14.01
C PHE A 500 7.89 -17.68 15.48
N MET A 501 6.77 -18.36 15.71
CA MET A 501 6.23 -18.71 17.03
C MET A 501 7.21 -19.52 17.86
N ILE A 502 7.89 -20.45 17.19
CA ILE A 502 8.92 -21.31 17.78
C ILE A 502 10.15 -20.50 18.23
N LYS A 503 10.43 -19.35 17.61
CA LYS A 503 11.68 -18.60 17.81
C LYS A 503 11.62 -17.51 18.88
N ASN A 504 10.45 -17.09 19.35
CA ASN A 504 10.34 -15.80 20.06
C ASN A 504 9.76 -15.85 21.46
N ASP A 505 9.28 -16.99 21.97
CA ASP A 505 8.65 -17.15 23.30
C ASP A 505 7.56 -16.13 23.66
N LYS A 506 7.17 -15.25 22.71
CA LYS A 506 6.11 -14.23 22.83
C LYS A 506 4.73 -14.81 22.61
N PHE A 507 4.64 -16.14 22.55
CA PHE A 507 3.39 -16.79 22.29
C PHE A 507 2.61 -16.98 23.58
N ASP A 508 1.57 -16.17 23.74
CA ASP A 508 0.57 -16.44 24.75
C ASP A 508 -0.23 -17.67 24.31
N HIS A 509 0.00 -18.78 24.99
CA HIS A 509 -0.68 -20.05 24.79
C HIS A 509 -2.22 -19.89 24.82
N LYS A 510 -2.74 -18.88 25.54
CA LYS A 510 -4.17 -18.51 25.54
C LYS A 510 -4.70 -18.10 24.15
N MET A 511 -3.85 -17.68 23.21
CA MET A 511 -4.24 -17.42 21.82
C MET A 511 -4.64 -18.70 21.06
N ILE A 512 -4.13 -19.88 21.46
CA ILE A 512 -4.60 -21.19 20.97
C ILE A 512 -5.88 -21.61 21.69
N TYR A 513 -5.99 -21.32 22.98
CA TYR A 513 -7.05 -21.88 23.82
C TYR A 513 -8.32 -21.04 23.91
N SER A 514 -8.41 -19.90 23.22
CA SER A 514 -9.71 -19.24 23.14
C SER A 514 -10.71 -20.23 22.54
N LYS A 515 -11.86 -20.40 23.19
CA LYS A 515 -12.92 -21.36 22.80
C LYS A 515 -13.24 -21.25 21.31
N THR A 516 -13.10 -20.06 20.74
CA THR A 516 -13.19 -19.71 19.32
C THR A 516 -12.10 -20.32 18.45
N THR A 517 -10.83 -20.35 18.87
CA THR A 517 -9.80 -21.10 18.13
C THR A 517 -10.18 -22.57 18.14
N PHE A 518 -10.49 -23.10 19.34
CA PHE A 518 -10.82 -24.51 19.59
C PHE A 518 -11.97 -25.04 18.72
N THR A 519 -13.12 -24.38 18.71
CA THR A 519 -14.26 -24.76 17.84
C THR A 519 -13.92 -24.63 16.37
N ARG A 520 -13.12 -23.63 15.98
CA ARG A 520 -12.73 -23.41 14.58
C ARG A 520 -11.66 -24.39 14.07
N PHE A 521 -10.93 -25.10 14.94
CA PHE A 521 -9.98 -26.17 14.51
C PHE A 521 -10.69 -27.27 13.74
N PHE A 522 -11.91 -27.63 14.15
CA PHE A 522 -12.63 -28.74 13.55
C PHE A 522 -13.20 -28.42 12.16
N GLU A 523 -13.28 -27.13 11.80
CA GLU A 523 -13.83 -26.66 10.52
C GLU A 523 -12.77 -26.57 9.40
N TYR A 524 -11.47 -26.69 9.70
CA TYR A 524 -10.38 -26.43 8.74
C TYR A 524 -9.25 -27.49 8.75
N PRO A 525 -9.14 -28.35 7.72
CA PRO A 525 -8.11 -29.39 7.60
C PRO A 525 -6.64 -28.95 7.77
N PRO A 526 -6.18 -27.78 7.25
CA PRO A 526 -4.78 -27.33 7.41
C PRO A 526 -4.38 -27.07 8.86
N ILE A 527 -5.36 -26.85 9.75
CA ILE A 527 -5.09 -26.57 11.17
C ILE A 527 -4.74 -27.86 11.94
N TYR A 528 -5.11 -29.04 11.44
CA TYR A 528 -4.75 -30.32 12.05
C TYR A 528 -3.25 -30.63 11.94
N GLU A 529 -2.64 -30.37 10.77
CA GLU A 529 -1.18 -30.50 10.61
C GLU A 529 -0.45 -29.55 11.57
N MET A 530 -0.99 -28.35 11.79
CA MET A 530 -0.45 -27.40 12.78
C MET A 530 -0.56 -27.90 14.22
N CYS A 531 -1.60 -28.65 14.59
CA CYS A 531 -1.65 -29.29 15.90
C CYS A 531 -0.51 -30.30 16.07
N GLY A 532 -0.14 -31.05 15.03
CA GLY A 532 1.07 -31.88 15.05
C GLY A 532 2.31 -31.07 15.45
N TYR A 533 2.50 -29.88 14.87
CA TYR A 533 3.61 -28.98 15.19
C TYR A 533 3.50 -28.32 16.56
N ALA A 534 2.32 -27.85 16.96
CA ALA A 534 2.09 -27.25 18.27
C ALA A 534 2.24 -28.27 19.41
N ILE A 535 1.75 -29.50 19.21
CA ILE A 535 1.93 -30.62 20.15
C ILE A 535 3.41 -30.98 20.26
N ALA A 536 4.15 -31.05 19.13
CA ALA A 536 5.59 -31.30 19.13
C ALA A 536 6.41 -30.17 19.80
N PHE A 537 5.95 -28.92 19.69
CA PHE A 537 6.57 -27.78 20.39
C PHE A 537 6.28 -27.83 21.89
N CYS A 538 5.02 -28.05 22.29
CA CYS A 538 4.62 -28.14 23.69
C CYS A 538 5.20 -29.37 24.41
N SER A 539 5.50 -30.46 23.68
CA SER A 539 6.17 -31.64 24.26
C SER A 539 7.61 -31.37 24.70
N LYS A 540 8.24 -30.29 24.23
CA LYS A 540 9.56 -29.87 24.74
C LYS A 540 9.51 -29.14 26.09
N ASN A 541 8.33 -28.65 26.51
CA ASN A 541 8.16 -27.80 27.70
C ASN A 541 7.23 -28.39 28.78
N PHE A 542 6.87 -29.68 28.73
CA PHE A 542 5.91 -30.36 29.65
C PHE A 542 4.45 -29.81 29.67
N ILE A 543 4.15 -28.73 28.95
CA ILE A 543 2.80 -28.11 28.90
C ILE A 543 1.82 -28.93 28.01
N ALA A 544 2.32 -29.88 27.20
CA ALA A 544 1.51 -30.64 26.24
C ALA A 544 0.27 -31.35 26.82
N LEU A 545 0.31 -31.79 28.09
CA LEU A 545 -0.76 -32.59 28.68
C LEU A 545 -2.02 -31.77 29.03
N GLU A 546 -1.86 -30.56 29.56
CA GLU A 546 -2.99 -29.65 29.81
C GLU A 546 -3.65 -29.16 28.52
N ILE A 547 -2.89 -29.20 27.42
CA ILE A 547 -3.32 -28.77 26.08
C ILE A 547 -4.11 -29.87 25.38
N LEU A 548 -3.59 -31.10 25.45
CA LEU A 548 -4.15 -32.26 24.77
C LEU A 548 -5.45 -32.73 25.42
N TYR A 549 -5.58 -32.61 26.74
CA TYR A 549 -6.74 -33.13 27.46
C TYR A 549 -8.09 -32.49 27.03
N PRO A 550 -8.22 -31.15 26.90
CA PRO A 550 -9.42 -30.53 26.34
C PRO A 550 -9.65 -30.86 24.86
N ILE A 551 -8.57 -31.08 24.08
CA ILE A 551 -8.64 -31.50 22.66
C ILE A 551 -9.34 -32.85 22.55
N PHE A 552 -8.85 -33.84 23.29
CA PHE A 552 -9.41 -35.20 23.28
C PHE A 552 -10.79 -35.28 23.94
N LYS A 553 -11.04 -34.51 25.00
CA LYS A 553 -12.32 -34.52 25.73
C LYS A 553 -13.49 -33.98 24.90
N ASN A 554 -13.25 -33.03 24.00
CA ASN A 554 -14.29 -32.33 23.25
C ASN A 554 -14.36 -32.71 21.76
N ALA A 555 -13.48 -33.58 21.28
CA ALA A 555 -13.53 -34.05 19.90
C ALA A 555 -14.78 -34.92 19.67
N PRO A 556 -15.46 -34.80 18.51
CA PRO A 556 -16.56 -35.69 18.15
C PRO A 556 -16.15 -37.16 18.23
N LYS A 557 -16.98 -38.02 18.84
CA LYS A 557 -16.63 -39.43 19.13
C LYS A 557 -16.34 -40.25 17.87
N ASP A 558 -16.93 -39.87 16.76
CA ASP A 558 -16.79 -40.44 15.41
C ASP A 558 -15.47 -40.07 14.73
N LEU A 559 -14.81 -38.99 15.16
CA LEU A 559 -13.48 -38.62 14.71
C LEU A 559 -12.39 -39.39 15.46
N LEU A 560 -12.63 -39.87 16.69
CA LEU A 560 -11.67 -40.61 17.51
C LEU A 560 -11.75 -42.12 17.27
N VAL A 561 -10.76 -42.68 16.57
CA VAL A 561 -10.58 -44.15 16.46
C VAL A 561 -9.50 -44.59 17.44
N ILE A 562 -9.86 -45.52 18.31
CA ILE A 562 -8.94 -46.18 19.24
C ILE A 562 -8.54 -47.52 18.61
N ASP A 563 -7.24 -47.72 18.37
CA ASP A 563 -6.70 -49.05 18.02
C ASP A 563 -5.53 -49.43 18.94
N LYS A 564 -5.01 -50.66 18.78
CA LYS A 564 -3.91 -51.24 19.59
C LYS A 564 -2.59 -50.43 19.59
N PHE A 565 -2.47 -49.40 18.75
CA PHE A 565 -1.29 -48.55 18.58
C PHE A 565 -1.49 -47.10 19.07
N GLY A 566 -2.70 -46.71 19.48
CA GLY A 566 -3.00 -45.40 20.09
C GLY A 566 -4.26 -44.72 19.52
N TYR A 567 -4.47 -43.45 19.90
CA TYR A 567 -5.55 -42.60 19.36
C TYR A 567 -5.21 -42.07 17.97
N TYR A 568 -6.15 -42.17 17.02
CA TYR A 568 -6.03 -41.54 15.69
C TYR A 568 -7.33 -40.83 15.30
N LEU A 569 -7.20 -39.74 14.52
CA LEU A 569 -8.34 -39.00 13.97
C LEU A 569 -8.70 -39.51 12.58
N ARG A 570 -9.97 -39.86 12.33
CA ARG A 570 -10.43 -40.49 11.08
C ARG A 570 -10.79 -39.44 10.01
N HIS A 571 -9.85 -39.08 9.11
CA HIS A 571 -10.21 -38.51 7.79
C HIS A 571 -9.11 -38.50 6.71
N SER A 572 -9.53 -38.79 5.47
CA SER A 572 -8.81 -38.81 4.18
C SER A 572 -7.75 -39.91 3.96
N ASP A 573 -7.64 -40.40 2.71
CA ASP A 573 -6.90 -41.58 2.21
C ASP A 573 -5.37 -41.64 2.48
N ARG A 574 -4.85 -40.88 3.44
CA ARG A 574 -3.46 -40.97 3.90
C ARG A 574 -3.41 -41.35 5.38
N ARG A 575 -3.15 -42.63 5.65
CA ARG A 575 -2.85 -43.13 7.01
C ARG A 575 -1.44 -42.71 7.42
N HIS A 576 -1.25 -41.47 7.86
CA HIS A 576 -0.08 -41.12 8.66
C HIS A 576 -0.45 -41.25 10.13
N THR A 577 0.08 -42.28 10.79
CA THR A 577 -0.03 -42.39 12.24
C THR A 577 0.67 -41.21 12.91
N ILE A 578 0.10 -40.65 13.97
CA ILE A 578 0.78 -39.64 14.82
C ILE A 578 2.19 -40.13 15.19
N LYS A 579 2.33 -41.45 15.43
CA LYS A 579 3.60 -42.14 15.67
C LYS A 579 4.61 -42.01 14.51
N SER A 580 4.20 -42.23 13.26
CA SER A 580 5.09 -42.10 12.10
C SER A 580 5.55 -40.65 11.89
N PHE A 581 4.65 -39.68 12.09
CA PHE A 581 5.00 -38.25 12.03
C PHE A 581 6.05 -37.86 13.09
N PHE A 582 5.90 -38.35 14.32
CA PHE A 582 6.89 -38.10 15.39
C PHE A 582 8.22 -38.84 15.17
N GLN A 583 8.21 -40.06 14.63
CA GLN A 583 9.42 -40.82 14.31
C GLN A 583 10.22 -40.21 13.14
N GLU A 584 9.53 -39.64 12.16
CA GLU A 584 10.15 -39.01 10.98
C GLU A 584 10.77 -37.64 11.33
N MET A 585 10.11 -36.86 12.21
CA MET A 585 10.62 -35.55 12.65
C MET A 585 11.69 -35.63 13.74
N TYR A 586 11.67 -36.65 14.61
CA TYR A 586 12.57 -36.77 15.76
C TYR A 586 12.99 -38.22 16.04
N PRO A 587 13.87 -38.82 15.23
CA PRO A 587 14.25 -40.24 15.34
C PRO A 587 15.01 -40.60 16.64
N LYS A 588 15.36 -39.62 17.49
CA LYS A 588 16.22 -39.81 18.69
C LYS A 588 15.57 -39.49 20.04
N THR A 589 14.29 -39.08 20.10
CA THR A 589 13.64 -38.80 21.39
C THR A 589 12.87 -40.00 21.93
N ASN A 590 13.20 -40.45 23.14
CA ASN A 590 12.52 -41.55 23.82
C ASN A 590 11.14 -41.09 24.33
N CYS A 591 10.08 -41.27 23.53
CA CYS A 591 8.70 -40.86 23.83
C CYS A 591 7.97 -41.76 24.86
N GLU A 592 8.71 -42.40 25.77
CA GLU A 592 8.17 -43.38 26.72
C GLU A 592 7.25 -42.76 27.78
N GLY A 593 7.56 -41.52 28.20
CA GLY A 593 6.73 -40.76 29.15
C GLY A 593 5.37 -40.35 28.59
N LEU A 594 5.30 -40.00 27.31
CA LEU A 594 4.03 -39.65 26.65
C LEU A 594 3.14 -40.89 26.46
N ARG A 595 3.76 -42.06 26.24
CA ARG A 595 3.07 -43.33 26.00
C ARG A 595 2.39 -43.90 27.24
N LYS A 596 3.00 -43.77 28.42
CA LYS A 596 2.44 -44.22 29.71
C LYS A 596 1.23 -43.42 30.21
N TYR A 597 1.03 -42.21 29.68
CA TYR A 597 -0.04 -41.30 30.11
C TYR A 597 -1.22 -41.26 29.13
N ILE A 598 -0.97 -41.66 27.87
CA ILE A 598 -1.99 -41.78 26.82
C ILE A 598 -2.76 -43.10 26.96
N ILE A 599 -2.07 -44.19 27.32
CA ILE A 599 -2.72 -45.41 27.82
C ILE A 599 -3.42 -45.08 29.15
#